data_AF-A0A9K3JQM7-F1
#
_entry.id   AF-A0A9K3JQM7-F1
#
_cell.length_a   1.000
_cell.length_b   1.000
_cell.length_c   1.000
_cell.angle_alpha   90.00
_cell.angle_beta   90.00
_cell.angle_gamma   90.00
#
_symmetry.space_group_name_H-M   'P 1'
#
loop_
_entity.id
_entity.type
_entity.pdbx_description
1 polymer ?
#
loop_
_entity_poly.entity_id
_entity_poly.type
_entity_poly.pdbx_seq_one_letter_code
_entity_poly.pdbx_strand_id
1 'polypeptide(L)'
;MINVECLHGRGKDTYKGHNVSYLIDADSTVGSVVEKMAKFLRESRVAKALSNKTVVYESHVRNFWETARFEESDKLIHEVLRKKDKDCKDIDVEFNFGVGDVRRVLDLQDSDNDPVIMSERLVKGLWCRMGFTGRLNGKMLKTYFSKGYRYLMHCMVHSLGHRNGAFDEVPDYIMNIIASLVLNKRYNISQVIFEYMKENCKNEADRYIMYPRFIMMLINDKIKNLSKNRSDIMELRSVNNETIARVTKEKDAKMKQMICRIKDKDYVAP
;
A
#
# COMPACT_ATOMS: atom_id res chain seq x y z
N MET A 1 7.68 24.22 37.57
CA MET A 1 6.66 23.37 36.94
C MET A 1 6.63 23.73 35.48
N ILE A 2 7.20 22.87 34.63
CA ILE A 2 7.19 23.09 33.17
C ILE A 2 5.90 22.43 32.68
N ASN A 3 4.98 23.25 32.16
CA ASN A 3 3.79 22.77 31.49
C ASN A 3 4.23 21.97 30.25
N VAL A 4 4.04 20.66 30.29
CA VAL A 4 4.15 19.80 29.12
C VAL A 4 2.83 19.98 28.37
N GLU A 5 2.76 20.99 27.50
CA GLU A 5 1.74 20.98 26.47
C GLU A 5 1.99 19.74 25.61
N CYS A 6 1.04 18.80 25.63
CA CYS A 6 0.92 17.76 24.63
C CYS A 6 0.88 18.44 23.27
N LEU A 7 2.03 18.46 22.59
CA LEU A 7 2.14 18.80 21.18
C LEU A 7 1.27 17.79 20.42
N HIS A 8 0.03 18.18 20.15
CA HIS A 8 -0.83 17.49 19.23
C HIS A 8 -0.14 17.60 17.86
N GLY A 9 0.42 16.47 17.40
CA GLY A 9 1.17 16.40 16.16
C GLY A 9 0.39 17.03 15.00
N ARG A 10 1.09 17.80 14.16
CA ARG A 10 0.51 18.75 13.20
C ARG A 10 -0.27 18.10 12.03
N GLY A 11 -0.38 16.77 11.99
CA GLY A 11 -1.22 16.06 11.02
C GLY A 11 -2.64 15.77 11.56
N LYS A 12 -3.65 16.52 11.08
CA LYS A 12 -5.08 16.26 11.32
C LYS A 12 -5.61 15.02 10.59
N ASP A 13 -4.79 13.98 10.41
CA ASP A 13 -5.24 12.80 9.66
C ASP A 13 -6.13 11.93 10.55
N THR A 14 -7.44 12.07 10.37
CA THR A 14 -8.47 11.28 11.07
C THR A 14 -8.87 10.04 10.27
N TYR A 15 -8.36 9.89 9.04
CA TYR A 15 -8.80 8.84 8.13
C TYR A 15 -7.95 7.57 8.30
N LYS A 16 -8.54 6.52 8.87
CA LYS A 16 -7.86 5.24 9.15
C LYS A 16 -8.08 4.16 8.07
N GLY A 17 -8.44 4.56 6.85
CA GLY A 17 -8.88 3.65 5.76
C GLY A 17 -7.90 3.48 4.60
N HIS A 18 -6.71 4.08 4.66
CA HIS A 18 -5.61 3.89 3.70
C HIS A 18 -4.49 3.03 4.29
N ASN A 19 -3.69 2.46 3.40
CA ASN A 19 -2.65 1.47 3.70
C ASN A 19 -3.11 0.44 4.74
N VAL A 20 -4.27 -0.19 4.50
CA VAL A 20 -4.83 -1.22 5.40
C VAL A 20 -4.47 -2.62 4.94
N SER A 21 -4.45 -3.58 5.86
CA SER A 21 -4.22 -4.99 5.53
C SER A 21 -5.49 -5.62 4.97
N TYR A 22 -5.36 -6.42 3.92
CA TYR A 22 -6.47 -7.17 3.33
C TYR A 22 -6.44 -8.64 3.71
N LEU A 23 -7.60 -9.16 4.14
CA LEU A 23 -7.85 -10.59 4.24
C LEU A 23 -7.98 -11.15 2.81
N ILE A 24 -6.83 -11.52 2.26
CA ILE A 24 -6.73 -12.30 1.02
C ILE A 24 -6.47 -13.77 1.32
N ASP A 25 -6.55 -14.23 2.57
CA ASP A 25 -6.32 -15.63 2.97
C ASP A 25 -7.38 -16.58 2.39
N ALA A 26 -7.03 -17.88 2.33
CA ALA A 26 -7.90 -18.90 1.78
C ALA A 26 -9.20 -19.02 2.60
N ASP A 27 -9.09 -19.04 3.93
CA ASP A 27 -10.24 -19.26 4.83
C ASP A 27 -11.35 -18.21 4.63
N SER A 28 -10.97 -16.94 4.43
CA SER A 28 -11.92 -15.85 4.22
C SER A 28 -12.48 -15.77 2.80
N THR A 29 -11.85 -16.45 1.82
CA THR A 29 -12.16 -16.25 0.38
C THR A 29 -12.63 -17.49 -0.36
N VAL A 30 -12.43 -18.70 0.19
CA VAL A 30 -12.90 -19.96 -0.39
C VAL A 30 -14.42 -19.97 -0.56
N GLY A 31 -14.89 -20.45 -1.71
CA GLY A 31 -16.30 -20.51 -2.07
C GLY A 31 -16.93 -19.15 -2.41
N SER A 32 -16.18 -18.05 -2.27
CA SER A 32 -16.66 -16.71 -2.62
C SER A 32 -16.46 -16.39 -4.11
N VAL A 33 -17.21 -15.41 -4.61
CA VAL A 33 -17.05 -14.91 -5.99
C VAL A 33 -15.66 -14.32 -6.28
N VAL A 34 -14.86 -14.03 -5.24
CA VAL A 34 -13.51 -13.46 -5.37
C VAL A 34 -12.39 -14.47 -5.17
N GLU A 35 -12.69 -15.74 -4.89
CA GLU A 35 -11.70 -16.76 -4.53
C GLU A 35 -10.50 -16.80 -5.48
N LYS A 36 -10.78 -16.86 -6.79
CA LYS A 36 -9.73 -16.90 -7.83
C LYS A 36 -8.86 -15.65 -7.83
N MET A 37 -9.45 -14.49 -7.56
CA MET A 37 -8.72 -13.22 -7.52
C MET A 37 -7.89 -13.10 -6.24
N ALA A 38 -8.43 -13.55 -5.10
CA ALA A 38 -7.68 -13.63 -3.86
C ALA A 38 -6.49 -14.59 -3.99
N LYS A 39 -6.69 -15.75 -4.63
CA LYS A 39 -5.61 -16.69 -4.95
C LYS A 39 -4.53 -16.04 -5.81
N PHE A 40 -4.92 -15.35 -6.88
CA PHE A 40 -3.97 -14.60 -7.72
C PHE A 40 -3.16 -13.58 -6.91
N LEU A 41 -3.81 -12.82 -6.02
CA LEU A 41 -3.13 -11.85 -5.15
C LEU A 41 -2.17 -12.52 -4.15
N ARG A 42 -2.56 -13.64 -3.53
CA ARG A 42 -1.70 -14.42 -2.61
C ARG A 42 -0.44 -14.95 -3.27
N GLU A 43 -0.55 -15.34 -4.54
CA GLU A 43 0.57 -15.88 -5.32
C GLU A 43 1.42 -14.78 -5.98
N SER A 44 1.00 -13.53 -5.88
CA SER A 44 1.68 -12.40 -6.52
C SER A 44 2.79 -11.82 -5.64
N ARG A 45 3.74 -11.12 -6.28
CA ARG A 45 4.82 -10.40 -5.61
C ARG A 45 4.38 -9.22 -4.71
N VAL A 46 3.08 -8.92 -4.61
CA VAL A 46 2.57 -7.90 -3.67
C VAL A 46 1.87 -8.53 -2.47
N ALA A 47 1.82 -9.86 -2.37
CA ALA A 47 1.04 -10.57 -1.36
C ALA A 47 1.37 -10.11 0.07
N LYS A 48 2.66 -10.00 0.42
CA LYS A 48 3.10 -9.54 1.74
C LYS A 48 2.66 -8.10 2.00
N ALA A 49 2.89 -7.19 1.06
CA ALA A 49 2.48 -5.78 1.19
C ALA A 49 0.96 -5.62 1.39
N LEU A 50 0.14 -6.45 0.72
CA LEU A 50 -1.32 -6.44 0.84
C LEU A 50 -1.81 -7.02 2.19
N SER A 51 -1.20 -8.12 2.66
CA SER A 51 -1.77 -8.95 3.73
C SER A 51 -1.13 -8.75 5.11
N ASN A 52 0.06 -8.14 5.19
CA ASN A 52 0.77 -8.02 6.46
C ASN A 52 -0.02 -7.20 7.49
N LYS A 53 -0.26 -7.80 8.66
CA LYS A 53 -1.06 -7.28 9.78
C LYS A 53 -0.20 -6.59 10.86
N THR A 54 0.90 -5.95 10.47
CA THR A 54 1.76 -5.23 11.42
C THR A 54 0.92 -4.26 12.27
N VAL A 55 1.01 -4.43 13.59
CA VAL A 55 0.36 -3.53 14.55
C VAL A 55 1.03 -2.17 14.47
N VAL A 56 0.25 -1.15 14.13
CA VAL A 56 0.70 0.22 13.98
C VAL A 56 0.51 0.96 15.30
N TYR A 57 1.56 1.66 15.75
CA TYR A 57 1.53 2.54 16.90
C TYR A 57 1.53 3.98 16.38
N GLU A 58 0.49 4.73 16.75
CA GLU A 58 0.23 6.05 16.18
C GLU A 58 1.37 7.03 16.51
N SER A 59 1.87 7.02 17.74
CA SER A 59 3.00 7.85 18.16
C SER A 59 4.25 7.62 17.32
N HIS A 60 4.57 6.37 16.98
CA HIS A 60 5.77 6.02 16.19
C HIS A 60 5.67 6.51 14.76
N VAL A 61 4.51 6.32 14.11
CA VAL A 61 4.32 6.76 12.73
C VAL A 61 4.20 8.29 12.64
N ARG A 62 3.59 8.94 13.64
CA ARG A 62 3.56 10.40 13.73
C ARG A 62 4.96 10.97 13.90
N ASN A 63 5.74 10.46 14.85
CA ASN A 63 7.12 10.89 15.07
C ASN A 63 7.96 10.70 13.80
N PHE A 64 7.84 9.54 13.15
CA PHE A 64 8.47 9.29 11.86
C PHE A 64 8.16 10.40 10.87
N TRP A 65 6.88 10.73 10.65
CA TRP A 65 6.54 11.80 9.73
C TRP A 65 6.85 13.19 10.27
N GLU A 66 7.07 13.42 11.55
CA GLU A 66 7.51 14.73 12.07
C GLU A 66 9.00 14.97 11.83
N THR A 67 9.82 13.92 11.88
CA THR A 67 11.30 14.04 11.83
C THR A 67 11.93 13.52 10.52
N ALA A 68 11.17 12.80 9.70
CA ALA A 68 11.67 12.27 8.44
C ALA A 68 12.10 13.39 7.49
N ARG A 69 13.31 13.24 6.95
CA ARG A 69 13.87 14.10 5.89
C ARG A 69 14.47 13.22 4.80
N PHE A 70 14.30 13.65 3.55
CA PHE A 70 14.98 13.03 2.43
C PHE A 70 16.29 13.76 2.18
N GLU A 71 17.38 13.01 2.05
CA GLU A 71 18.71 13.53 1.77
C GLU A 71 19.10 13.20 0.32
N GLU A 72 19.46 14.21 -0.46
CA GLU A 72 19.75 14.03 -1.89
C GLU A 72 21.15 13.42 -2.11
N SER A 73 22.09 13.66 -1.19
CA SER A 73 23.47 13.17 -1.32
C SER A 73 23.59 11.64 -1.28
N ASP A 74 22.78 10.96 -0.46
CA ASP A 74 22.74 9.49 -0.38
C ASP A 74 21.43 8.87 -0.91
N LYS A 75 20.44 9.70 -1.25
CA LYS A 75 19.12 9.30 -1.74
C LYS A 75 18.34 8.45 -0.72
N LEU A 76 18.54 8.70 0.57
CA LEU A 76 17.84 8.00 1.65
C LEU A 76 16.84 8.91 2.37
N ILE A 77 15.84 8.28 2.98
CA ILE A 77 15.02 8.93 4.00
C ILE A 77 15.68 8.67 5.35
N HIS A 78 16.07 9.74 6.04
CA HIS A 78 16.62 9.71 7.39
C HIS A 78 15.54 10.10 8.39
N GLU A 79 15.55 9.43 9.53
CA GLU A 79 14.59 9.65 10.60
C GLU A 79 15.29 9.58 11.97
N VAL A 80 14.74 10.27 12.98
CA VAL A 80 15.17 10.17 14.37
C VAL A 80 13.99 9.81 15.27
N LEU A 81 14.00 8.60 15.83
CA LEU A 81 13.03 8.18 16.83
C LEU A 81 13.58 8.37 18.25
N ARG A 82 12.74 8.88 19.15
CA ARG A 82 13.01 8.81 20.59
C ARG A 82 12.55 7.48 21.16
N LYS A 83 13.44 6.79 21.88
CA LYS A 83 13.08 5.60 22.68
C LYS A 83 13.66 5.68 24.08
N LYS A 84 13.09 4.91 25.00
CA LYS A 84 13.69 4.70 26.32
C LYS A 84 14.77 3.61 26.26
N ASP A 85 15.91 3.86 26.88
CA ASP A 85 16.95 2.85 27.10
C ASP A 85 16.61 1.95 28.31
N LYS A 86 17.56 1.09 28.70
CA LYS A 86 17.38 0.16 29.83
C LYS A 86 17.22 0.88 31.19
N ASP A 87 17.68 2.12 31.28
CA ASP A 87 17.65 2.96 32.49
C ASP A 87 16.48 3.97 32.44
N CYS A 88 15.52 3.76 31.53
CA CYS A 88 14.36 4.65 31.30
C CYS A 88 14.71 6.07 30.83
N LYS A 89 15.94 6.30 30.36
CA LYS A 89 16.37 7.57 29.76
C LYS A 89 15.95 7.64 28.31
N ASP A 90 15.50 8.82 27.88
CA ASP A 90 15.16 9.05 26.49
C ASP A 90 16.45 9.18 25.67
N ILE A 91 16.57 8.37 24.63
CA ILE A 91 17.67 8.37 23.68
C ILE A 91 17.13 8.53 22.25
N ASP A 92 17.83 9.31 21.45
CA ASP A 92 17.58 9.46 20.02
C ASP A 92 18.22 8.27 19.28
N VAL A 93 17.45 7.65 18.40
CA VAL A 93 17.89 6.57 17.52
C VAL A 93 17.67 7.02 16.10
N GLU A 94 18.78 7.23 15.40
CA GLU A 94 18.74 7.53 13.98
C GLU A 94 18.66 6.24 13.18
N PHE A 95 17.81 6.23 12.16
CA PHE A 95 17.88 5.24 11.11
C PHE A 95 17.57 5.86 9.76
N ASN A 96 18.04 5.20 8.71
CA ASN A 96 17.72 5.56 7.35
C ASN A 96 17.33 4.33 6.53
N PHE A 97 16.65 4.59 5.43
CA PHE A 97 16.24 3.56 4.49
C PHE A 97 16.09 4.12 3.08
N GLY A 98 16.27 3.23 2.11
CA GLY A 98 16.09 3.52 0.69
C GLY A 98 15.13 2.55 0.00
N VAL A 99 15.11 2.60 -1.32
CA VAL A 99 14.28 1.73 -2.19
C VAL A 99 14.54 0.25 -1.91
N GLY A 100 15.79 -0.15 -1.70
CA GLY A 100 16.17 -1.54 -1.40
C GLY A 100 15.61 -2.07 -0.07
N ASP A 101 15.48 -1.20 0.94
CA ASP A 101 14.84 -1.56 2.21
C ASP A 101 13.33 -1.73 2.04
N VAL A 102 12.67 -0.82 1.31
CA VAL A 102 11.24 -0.94 0.97
C VAL A 102 10.98 -2.25 0.25
N ARG A 103 11.79 -2.57 -0.76
CA ARG A 103 11.74 -3.83 -1.52
C ARG A 103 11.82 -5.06 -0.62
N ARG A 104 12.84 -5.11 0.25
CA ARG A 104 13.12 -6.24 1.14
C ARG A 104 12.04 -6.39 2.22
N VAL A 105 11.67 -5.30 2.88
CA VAL A 105 10.70 -5.31 3.98
C VAL A 105 9.31 -5.68 3.48
N LEU A 106 8.91 -5.17 2.30
CA LEU A 106 7.61 -5.45 1.71
C LEU A 106 7.58 -6.72 0.82
N ASP A 107 8.75 -7.33 0.55
CA ASP A 107 8.92 -8.51 -0.30
C ASP A 107 8.31 -8.33 -1.71
N LEU A 108 8.67 -7.23 -2.38
CA LEU A 108 8.07 -6.83 -3.65
C LEU A 108 8.68 -7.51 -4.89
N GLN A 109 9.80 -8.22 -4.72
CA GLN A 109 10.48 -9.02 -5.76
C GLN A 109 10.74 -8.27 -7.09
N ASP A 110 10.90 -6.96 -7.02
CA ASP A 110 11.29 -6.09 -8.12
C ASP A 110 12.79 -5.75 -8.07
N SER A 111 13.27 -4.93 -9.01
CA SER A 111 14.68 -4.53 -9.11
C SER A 111 14.83 -3.08 -9.53
N ASP A 112 16.00 -2.48 -9.33
CA ASP A 112 16.28 -1.10 -9.76
C ASP A 112 16.32 -0.96 -11.29
N ASN A 113 16.49 -2.07 -12.01
CA ASN A 113 16.46 -2.12 -13.47
C ASN A 113 15.04 -2.28 -14.04
N ASP A 114 14.04 -2.53 -13.19
CA ASP A 114 12.66 -2.66 -13.61
C ASP A 114 12.07 -1.26 -13.94
N PRO A 115 11.18 -1.16 -14.94
CA PRO A 115 10.58 0.13 -15.30
C PRO A 115 9.65 0.65 -14.19
N VAL A 116 9.58 1.98 -14.04
CA VAL A 116 8.63 2.69 -13.14
C VAL A 116 7.42 3.27 -13.88
N ILE A 117 7.45 3.29 -15.21
CA ILE A 117 6.35 3.77 -16.06
C ILE A 117 6.00 2.67 -17.05
N MET A 118 4.71 2.47 -17.29
CA MET A 118 4.21 1.62 -18.36
C MET A 118 3.57 2.47 -19.46
N SER A 119 3.58 1.96 -20.70
CA SER A 119 2.88 2.60 -21.80
C SER A 119 1.39 2.74 -21.48
N GLU A 120 0.87 3.96 -21.57
CA GLU A 120 -0.55 4.24 -21.40
C GLU A 120 -1.43 3.38 -22.32
N ARG A 121 -0.99 3.17 -23.57
CA ARG A 121 -1.67 2.32 -24.55
C ARG A 121 -1.77 0.86 -24.06
N LEU A 122 -0.70 0.34 -23.47
CA LEU A 122 -0.68 -1.02 -22.90
C LEU A 122 -1.68 -1.14 -21.76
N VAL A 123 -1.65 -0.17 -20.84
CA VAL A 123 -2.48 -0.15 -19.62
C VAL A 123 -3.96 -0.01 -19.98
N LYS A 124 -4.32 0.96 -20.82
CA LYS A 124 -5.70 1.14 -21.33
C LYS A 124 -6.17 -0.06 -22.16
N GLY A 125 -5.29 -0.65 -22.97
CA GLY A 125 -5.60 -1.88 -23.70
C GLY A 125 -5.94 -3.04 -22.76
N LEU A 126 -5.22 -3.17 -21.64
CA LEU A 126 -5.55 -4.15 -20.61
C LEU A 126 -6.89 -3.85 -19.94
N TRP A 127 -7.22 -2.58 -19.65
CA TRP A 127 -8.53 -2.21 -19.08
C TRP A 127 -9.69 -2.72 -19.96
N CYS A 128 -9.60 -2.51 -21.27
CA CYS A 128 -10.58 -3.02 -22.23
C CYS A 128 -10.72 -4.56 -22.16
N ARG A 129 -9.60 -5.28 -22.09
CA ARG A 129 -9.58 -6.75 -21.97
C ARG A 129 -10.18 -7.23 -20.65
N MET A 130 -9.95 -6.51 -19.56
CA MET A 130 -10.58 -6.74 -18.25
C MET A 130 -12.07 -6.34 -18.22
N GLY A 131 -12.57 -5.72 -19.29
CA GLY A 131 -13.99 -5.40 -19.44
C GLY A 131 -14.42 -4.06 -18.88
N PHE A 132 -13.51 -3.07 -18.83
CA PHE A 132 -13.84 -1.69 -18.48
C PHE A 132 -15.00 -1.16 -19.33
N THR A 133 -16.01 -0.59 -18.67
CA THR A 133 -17.21 0.00 -19.31
C THR A 133 -17.26 1.53 -19.24
N GLY A 134 -16.23 2.17 -18.68
CA GLY A 134 -16.14 3.62 -18.58
C GLY A 134 -15.58 4.28 -19.85
N ARG A 135 -15.42 5.61 -19.80
CA ARG A 135 -14.72 6.37 -20.86
C ARG A 135 -13.21 6.22 -20.67
N LEU A 136 -12.49 5.81 -21.72
CA LEU A 136 -11.03 5.55 -21.65
C LEU A 136 -10.19 6.77 -21.27
N ASN A 137 -10.65 7.97 -21.59
CA ASN A 137 -9.98 9.23 -21.24
C ASN A 137 -10.67 9.93 -20.04
N GLY A 138 -11.51 9.21 -19.29
CA GLY A 138 -12.15 9.70 -18.08
C GLY A 138 -11.55 9.07 -16.83
N LYS A 139 -12.15 9.39 -15.68
CA LYS A 139 -11.81 8.74 -14.40
C LYS A 139 -12.04 7.25 -14.49
N MET A 140 -11.04 6.48 -14.11
CA MET A 140 -11.19 5.03 -14.00
C MET A 140 -11.68 4.69 -12.60
N LEU A 141 -12.97 4.39 -12.52
CA LEU A 141 -13.65 3.95 -11.31
C LEU A 141 -13.69 2.42 -11.24
N LYS A 142 -13.53 1.87 -10.03
CA LYS A 142 -13.60 0.42 -9.78
C LYS A 142 -14.96 -0.18 -10.17
N THR A 143 -16.03 0.62 -10.13
CA THR A 143 -17.39 0.20 -10.46
C THR A 143 -17.58 -0.17 -11.93
N TYR A 144 -16.73 0.33 -12.83
CA TYR A 144 -16.75 0.00 -14.26
C TYR A 144 -16.16 -1.37 -14.61
N PHE A 145 -15.78 -2.17 -13.61
CA PHE A 145 -15.26 -3.52 -13.78
C PHE A 145 -16.15 -4.56 -13.09
N SER A 146 -16.04 -5.82 -13.54
CA SER A 146 -16.71 -6.97 -12.94
C SER A 146 -16.29 -7.17 -11.48
N LYS A 147 -17.07 -7.94 -10.71
CA LYS A 147 -16.87 -8.13 -9.25
C LYS A 147 -15.44 -8.55 -8.90
N GLY A 148 -14.88 -9.49 -9.65
CA GLY A 148 -13.53 -10.00 -9.43
C GLY A 148 -12.47 -8.91 -9.63
N TYR A 149 -12.52 -8.19 -10.74
CA TYR A 149 -11.55 -7.11 -11.04
C TYR A 149 -11.74 -5.89 -10.13
N ARG A 150 -12.99 -5.59 -9.77
CA ARG A 150 -13.31 -4.56 -8.78
C ARG A 150 -12.70 -4.89 -7.41
N TYR A 151 -12.81 -6.15 -6.97
CA TYR A 151 -12.15 -6.61 -5.73
C TYR A 151 -10.62 -6.48 -5.81
N LEU A 152 -10.01 -6.88 -6.93
CA LEU A 152 -8.57 -6.68 -7.18
C LEU A 152 -8.18 -5.22 -6.97
N MET A 153 -8.83 -4.30 -7.69
CA MET A 153 -8.52 -2.87 -7.60
C MET A 153 -8.80 -2.31 -6.20
N HIS A 154 -9.83 -2.81 -5.52
CA HIS A 154 -10.15 -2.40 -4.17
C HIS A 154 -9.00 -2.75 -3.21
N CYS A 155 -8.49 -3.98 -3.27
CA CYS A 155 -7.32 -4.41 -2.49
C CYS A 155 -6.11 -3.52 -2.76
N MET A 156 -5.79 -3.28 -4.03
CA MET A 156 -4.60 -2.53 -4.45
C MET A 156 -4.67 -1.07 -4.01
N VAL A 157 -5.80 -0.39 -4.26
CA VAL A 157 -5.97 1.02 -3.92
C VAL A 157 -5.88 1.27 -2.42
N HIS A 158 -6.49 0.42 -1.60
CA HIS A 158 -6.50 0.62 -0.15
C HIS A 158 -5.23 0.12 0.55
N SER A 159 -4.49 -0.82 -0.05
CA SER A 159 -3.26 -1.35 0.56
C SER A 159 -2.02 -0.61 0.12
N LEU A 160 -1.93 -0.24 -1.16
CA LEU A 160 -0.73 0.34 -1.79
C LEU A 160 -0.91 1.83 -2.13
N GLY A 161 -2.12 2.37 -2.00
CA GLY A 161 -2.40 3.77 -2.27
C GLY A 161 -1.71 4.69 -1.27
N HIS A 162 -1.04 5.74 -1.76
CA HIS A 162 -0.48 6.78 -0.88
C HIS A 162 -1.59 7.64 -0.26
N ARG A 163 -2.58 8.06 -1.06
CA ARG A 163 -3.64 9.01 -0.66
C ARG A 163 -4.57 8.50 0.45
N ASN A 164 -5.09 9.44 1.24
CA ASN A 164 -6.07 9.22 2.32
C ASN A 164 -7.54 9.41 1.88
N GLY A 165 -7.83 9.42 0.57
CA GLY A 165 -9.17 9.69 0.03
C GLY A 165 -9.42 9.16 -1.38
N ALA A 166 -10.60 9.49 -1.91
CA ALA A 166 -11.03 9.19 -3.29
C ALA A 166 -10.85 7.71 -3.70
N PHE A 167 -11.08 6.78 -2.78
CA PHE A 167 -10.75 5.37 -3.00
C PHE A 167 -11.50 4.72 -4.15
N ASP A 168 -12.64 5.25 -4.62
CA ASP A 168 -13.40 4.65 -5.73
C ASP A 168 -12.70 4.77 -7.09
N GLU A 169 -11.90 5.81 -7.25
CA GLU A 169 -11.00 6.00 -8.40
C GLU A 169 -9.79 5.08 -8.25
N VAL A 170 -9.20 4.63 -9.35
CA VAL A 170 -7.92 3.91 -9.29
C VAL A 170 -6.84 4.84 -9.87
N PRO A 171 -5.76 5.16 -9.13
CA PRO A 171 -4.68 5.97 -9.68
C PRO A 171 -3.90 5.25 -10.78
N ASP A 172 -3.30 6.00 -11.70
CA ASP A 172 -2.55 5.43 -12.82
C ASP A 172 -1.40 4.53 -12.37
N TYR A 173 -0.63 4.92 -11.35
CA TYR A 173 0.44 4.07 -10.82
C TYR A 173 -0.09 2.74 -10.24
N ILE A 174 -1.26 2.74 -9.58
CA ILE A 174 -1.89 1.51 -9.10
C ILE A 174 -2.26 0.62 -10.30
N MET A 175 -2.68 1.20 -11.42
CA MET A 175 -2.92 0.44 -12.64
C MET A 175 -1.68 -0.06 -13.32
N ASN A 176 -0.57 0.66 -13.27
CA ASN A 176 0.71 0.15 -13.74
C ASN A 176 1.12 -1.07 -12.91
N ILE A 177 0.93 -1.02 -11.58
CA ILE A 177 1.15 -2.18 -10.72
C ILE A 177 0.23 -3.33 -11.11
N ILE A 178 -1.08 -3.10 -11.24
CA ILE A 178 -2.04 -4.15 -11.66
C ILE A 178 -1.67 -4.72 -13.03
N ALA A 179 -1.32 -3.87 -14.00
CA ALA A 179 -0.90 -4.30 -15.32
C ALA A 179 0.35 -5.17 -15.26
N SER A 180 1.32 -4.81 -14.42
CA SER A 180 2.52 -5.63 -14.18
C SER A 180 2.18 -7.03 -13.68
N LEU A 181 1.22 -7.15 -12.75
CA LEU A 181 0.83 -8.42 -12.18
C LEU A 181 0.03 -9.27 -13.18
N VAL A 182 -0.95 -8.65 -13.85
CA VAL A 182 -1.84 -9.35 -14.78
C VAL A 182 -1.10 -9.77 -16.05
N LEU A 183 -0.18 -8.95 -16.55
CA LEU A 183 0.63 -9.25 -17.74
C LEU A 183 1.93 -10.01 -17.42
N ASN A 184 2.20 -10.28 -16.14
CA ASN A 184 3.45 -10.88 -15.66
C ASN A 184 4.71 -10.12 -16.15
N LYS A 185 4.66 -8.79 -16.14
CA LYS A 185 5.77 -7.90 -16.55
C LYS A 185 6.52 -7.35 -15.34
N ARG A 186 7.83 -7.13 -15.51
CA ARG A 186 8.70 -6.45 -14.53
C ARG A 186 8.24 -5.00 -14.33
N TYR A 187 8.32 -4.52 -13.09
CA TYR A 187 7.87 -3.18 -12.69
C TYR A 187 8.40 -2.87 -11.28
N ASN A 188 8.99 -1.70 -11.09
CA ASN A 188 9.62 -1.31 -9.83
C ASN A 188 8.60 -0.64 -8.90
N ILE A 189 7.84 -1.47 -8.18
CA ILE A 189 6.83 -1.05 -7.21
C ILE A 189 7.49 -0.34 -6.02
N SER A 190 8.64 -0.84 -5.58
CA SER A 190 9.45 -0.29 -4.49
C SER A 190 9.83 1.17 -4.75
N GLN A 191 10.30 1.47 -5.96
CA GLN A 191 10.64 2.85 -6.36
C GLN A 191 9.41 3.75 -6.37
N VAL A 192 8.27 3.27 -6.87
CA VAL A 192 7.01 4.06 -6.88
C VAL A 192 6.56 4.39 -5.47
N ILE A 193 6.58 3.43 -4.54
CA ILE A 193 6.21 3.67 -3.13
C ILE A 193 7.19 4.65 -2.48
N PHE A 194 8.50 4.45 -2.69
CA PHE A 194 9.53 5.31 -2.12
C PHE A 194 9.45 6.74 -2.65
N GLU A 195 9.14 6.92 -3.94
CA GLU A 195 8.96 8.25 -4.53
C GLU A 195 7.84 9.04 -3.84
N TYR A 196 6.70 8.41 -3.56
CA TYR A 196 5.62 9.06 -2.80
C TYR A 196 6.02 9.37 -1.35
N MET A 197 6.78 8.49 -0.70
CA MET A 197 7.32 8.78 0.64
C MET A 197 8.26 9.99 0.61
N LYS A 198 9.15 10.06 -0.40
CA LYS A 198 10.06 11.18 -0.63
C LYS A 198 9.30 12.48 -0.87
N GLU A 199 8.28 12.47 -1.72
CA GLU A 199 7.41 13.63 -1.96
C GLU A 199 6.72 14.10 -0.67
N ASN A 200 6.27 13.17 0.17
CA ASN A 200 5.68 13.51 1.47
C ASN A 200 6.70 14.17 2.43
N CYS A 201 7.96 13.70 2.42
CA CYS A 201 9.04 14.35 3.16
C CYS A 201 9.27 15.80 2.69
N LYS A 202 9.11 16.09 1.40
CA LYS A 202 9.28 17.45 0.85
C LYS A 202 8.08 18.37 1.12
N ASN A 203 6.93 17.83 1.53
CA ASN A 203 5.73 18.60 1.85
C ASN A 203 5.69 19.00 3.33
N GLU A 204 6.35 20.10 3.69
CA GLU A 204 6.45 20.57 5.09
C GLU A 204 5.13 21.12 5.65
N ALA A 205 4.27 21.69 4.80
CA ALA A 205 3.06 22.41 5.21
C ALA A 205 1.84 21.49 5.44
N ASP A 206 1.76 20.36 4.73
CA ASP A 206 0.59 19.46 4.75
C ASP A 206 1.01 17.98 4.79
N ARG A 207 2.04 17.68 5.58
CA ARG A 207 2.49 16.29 5.76
C ARG A 207 1.42 15.50 6.52
N TYR A 208 0.94 14.42 5.89
CA TYR A 208 0.00 13.49 6.52
C TYR A 208 0.67 12.13 6.81
N ILE A 209 -0.06 11.28 7.53
CA ILE A 209 0.41 9.94 7.91
C ILE A 209 0.29 9.03 6.68
N MET A 210 1.28 9.08 5.80
CA MET A 210 1.34 8.20 4.64
C MET A 210 1.85 6.80 5.04
N TYR A 211 1.30 5.75 4.42
CA TYR A 211 1.74 4.36 4.58
C TYR A 211 2.01 3.86 6.01
N PRO A 212 1.08 4.05 6.98
CA PRO A 212 1.30 3.69 8.39
C PRO A 212 1.81 2.27 8.64
N ARG A 213 1.30 1.24 7.92
CA ARG A 213 1.80 -0.13 8.06
C ARG A 213 3.22 -0.28 7.54
N PHE A 214 3.51 0.29 6.37
CA PHE A 214 4.84 0.13 5.77
C PHE A 214 5.91 0.85 6.59
N ILE A 215 5.61 2.04 7.10
CA ILE A 215 6.48 2.74 8.03
C ILE A 215 6.72 1.91 9.30
N MET A 216 5.66 1.38 9.91
CA MET A 216 5.83 0.53 11.09
C MET A 216 6.61 -0.76 10.79
N MET A 217 6.46 -1.35 9.60
CA MET A 217 7.25 -2.49 9.16
C MET A 217 8.74 -2.15 9.02
N LEU A 218 9.07 -0.99 8.45
CA LEU A 218 10.45 -0.49 8.31
C LEU A 218 11.07 -0.20 9.69
N ILE A 219 10.34 0.46 10.58
CA ILE A 219 10.78 0.72 11.96
C ILE A 219 11.07 -0.60 12.69
N ASN A 220 10.15 -1.57 12.64
CA ASN A 220 10.36 -2.89 13.26
C ASN A 220 11.51 -3.66 12.62
N ASP A 221 11.82 -3.41 11.35
CA ASP A 221 12.95 -4.02 10.67
C ASP A 221 14.28 -3.47 11.19
N LYS A 222 14.41 -2.14 11.29
CA LYS A 222 15.64 -1.44 11.72
C LYS A 222 15.84 -1.41 13.24
N ILE A 223 14.75 -1.32 14.02
CA ILE A 223 14.78 -1.13 15.48
C ILE A 223 13.93 -2.22 16.16
N LYS A 224 14.59 -3.28 16.64
CA LYS A 224 13.90 -4.45 17.22
C LYS A 224 13.26 -4.19 18.60
N ASN A 225 13.86 -3.32 19.40
CA ASN A 225 13.50 -3.12 20.81
C ASN A 225 12.83 -1.76 21.09
N LEU A 226 12.04 -1.26 20.14
CA LEU A 226 11.27 -0.03 20.34
C LEU A 226 10.13 -0.27 21.34
N SER A 227 9.95 0.64 22.30
CA SER A 227 8.86 0.56 23.29
C SER A 227 7.50 0.65 22.59
N LYS A 228 6.52 -0.14 23.05
CA LYS A 228 5.22 -0.27 22.39
C LYS A 228 4.10 -0.10 23.41
N ASN A 229 3.41 1.03 23.34
CA ASN A 229 2.26 1.29 24.22
C ASN A 229 0.98 0.74 23.57
N ARG A 230 0.32 -0.22 24.23
CA ARG A 230 -0.92 -0.82 23.70
C ARG A 230 -2.08 0.18 23.61
N SER A 231 -2.10 1.23 24.43
CA SER A 231 -3.12 2.27 24.34
C SER A 231 -2.93 3.22 23.14
N ASP A 232 -1.79 3.10 22.43
CA ASP A 232 -1.41 3.93 21.27
C ASP A 232 -1.57 3.17 19.94
N ILE A 233 -2.25 2.01 19.95
CA ILE A 233 -2.47 1.25 18.72
C ILE A 233 -3.41 2.05 17.80
N MET A 234 -2.93 2.34 16.58
CA MET A 234 -3.71 2.98 15.54
C MET A 234 -4.72 1.98 14.97
N GLU A 235 -6.01 2.24 15.17
CA GLU A 235 -7.10 1.41 14.64
C GLU A 235 -7.26 1.55 13.11
N LEU A 236 -6.44 0.83 12.35
CA LEU A 236 -6.64 0.73 10.91
C LEU A 236 -7.89 -0.09 10.58
N ARG A 237 -8.66 0.34 9.59
CA ARG A 237 -9.84 -0.43 9.13
C ARG A 237 -9.39 -1.83 8.74
N SER A 238 -10.04 -2.86 9.29
CA SER A 238 -9.85 -4.23 8.85
C SER A 238 -10.75 -4.49 7.64
N VAL A 239 -10.20 -5.18 6.64
CA VAL A 239 -10.98 -5.61 5.46
C VAL A 239 -11.31 -7.08 5.62
N ASN A 240 -12.57 -7.33 5.96
CA ASN A 240 -13.16 -8.62 6.30
C ASN A 240 -14.18 -9.09 5.25
N ASN A 241 -14.89 -10.18 5.56
CA ASN A 241 -15.96 -10.73 4.71
C ASN A 241 -17.06 -9.72 4.36
N GLU A 242 -17.37 -8.77 5.25
CA GLU A 242 -18.34 -7.72 4.99
C GLU A 242 -17.85 -6.77 3.89
N THR A 243 -16.55 -6.50 3.83
CA THR A 243 -15.97 -5.72 2.75
C THR A 243 -16.05 -6.47 1.42
N ILE A 244 -15.81 -7.78 1.41
CA ILE A 244 -16.01 -8.61 0.21
C ILE A 244 -17.46 -8.52 -0.25
N ALA A 245 -18.42 -8.71 0.66
CA ALA A 245 -19.85 -8.60 0.37
C ALA A 245 -20.22 -7.22 -0.19
N ARG A 246 -19.74 -6.14 0.44
CA ARG A 246 -19.99 -4.76 0.00
C ARG A 246 -19.43 -4.46 -1.38
N VAL A 247 -18.19 -4.88 -1.66
CA VAL A 247 -17.53 -4.65 -2.95
C VAL A 247 -18.17 -5.48 -4.07
N THR A 248 -18.74 -6.63 -3.73
CA THR A 248 -19.33 -7.57 -4.70
C THR A 248 -20.86 -7.56 -4.75
N LYS A 249 -21.51 -6.59 -4.10
CA LYS A 249 -22.98 -6.51 -3.96
C LYS A 249 -23.74 -6.30 -5.28
N GLU A 250 -23.19 -5.48 -6.18
CA GLU A 250 -23.89 -5.07 -7.41
C GLU A 250 -24.04 -6.24 -8.38
N LYS A 251 -25.10 -6.28 -9.19
CA LYS A 251 -25.24 -7.34 -10.20
C LYS A 251 -24.15 -7.19 -11.26
N ASP A 252 -23.47 -8.28 -11.58
CA ASP A 252 -22.47 -8.30 -12.63
C ASP A 252 -23.19 -8.52 -13.96
N ALA A 253 -23.15 -7.56 -14.87
CA ALA A 253 -23.89 -7.68 -16.13
C ALA A 253 -23.34 -8.84 -16.98
N LYS A 254 -22.01 -9.09 -16.91
CA LYS A 254 -21.31 -10.26 -17.47
C LYS A 254 -19.98 -10.45 -16.73
N MET A 255 -19.80 -11.57 -16.03
CA MET A 255 -18.46 -11.95 -15.56
C MET A 255 -17.60 -12.25 -16.79
N LYS A 256 -16.65 -11.37 -17.12
CA LYS A 256 -15.68 -11.64 -18.20
C LYS A 256 -14.70 -12.72 -17.75
N GLN A 257 -14.22 -13.52 -18.71
CA GLN A 257 -13.23 -14.56 -18.44
C GLN A 257 -11.98 -13.95 -17.77
N MET A 258 -11.35 -14.72 -16.89
CA MET A 258 -10.01 -14.40 -16.41
C MET A 258 -9.05 -14.36 -17.60
N ILE A 259 -8.06 -13.45 -17.56
CA ILE A 259 -7.10 -13.25 -18.65
C ILE A 259 -5.67 -13.33 -18.14
N CYS A 260 -4.74 -13.57 -19.05
CA CYS A 260 -3.30 -13.44 -18.82
C CYS A 260 -2.86 -14.25 -17.58
N ARG A 261 -2.02 -13.67 -16.70
CA ARG A 261 -1.49 -14.35 -15.51
C ARG A 261 -2.55 -14.84 -14.52
N ILE A 262 -3.73 -14.23 -14.54
CA ILE A 262 -4.86 -14.66 -13.69
C ILE A 262 -5.45 -15.97 -14.20
N LYS A 263 -5.49 -16.17 -15.53
CA LYS A 263 -5.96 -17.41 -16.15
C LYS A 263 -4.85 -18.47 -16.17
N ASP A 264 -3.63 -18.06 -16.44
CA ASP A 264 -2.49 -18.93 -16.70
C ASP A 264 -1.26 -18.46 -15.91
N LYS A 265 -0.96 -19.20 -14.83
CA LYS A 265 0.39 -19.71 -14.52
C LYS A 265 1.57 -18.99 -15.15
N ASP A 266 1.79 -19.39 -16.40
CA ASP A 266 3.03 -19.21 -17.10
C ASP A 266 2.87 -18.17 -18.20
N TYR A 267 1.78 -17.39 -18.16
CA TYR A 267 1.55 -16.30 -19.10
C TYR A 267 2.71 -15.31 -19.06
N VAL A 268 3.31 -15.11 -20.22
CA VAL A 268 4.25 -14.02 -20.48
C VAL A 268 3.60 -13.14 -21.54
N ALA A 269 3.39 -11.86 -21.21
CA ALA A 269 2.90 -10.92 -22.20
C ALA A 269 3.92 -10.78 -23.34
N PRO A 270 3.47 -10.81 -24.61
CA PRO A 270 4.34 -10.56 -25.75
C PRO A 270 5.01 -9.19 -25.68
#